data_AF-X1U816-F1
#
_entry.id   AF-X1U816-F1
#
_cell.length_a   1.000
_cell.length_b   1.000
_cell.length_c   1.000
_cell.angle_alpha   90.00
_cell.angle_beta   90.00
_cell.angle_gamma   90.00
#
_symmetry.space_group_name_H-M   'P 1'
#
loop_
_entity.id
_entity.type
_entity.pdbx_description
1 polymer ?
#
loop_
_entity_poly.entity_id
_entity_poly.type
_entity_poly.pdbx_seq_one_letter_code
_entity_poly.pdbx_strand_id
1 'polypeptide(L)'
;MIKTLEVSLGQVGVLSLLDPPQVGVPVVAPGVVLASGYYTEQTTGQLYYYDAVNDQWYYYAAGYIYPLAISWKPSPSPKIDLVAGDKLRFNLTFKYMGPAVTRKFYVAVGINKTSGTFGEWTDFTVTKSITIPAKETPTLITGQYVDLIIPAGEAIWDHHGEDGAAYCKILDGFTLIEGQNCTPQYYDVCHIVPAAGEFTEFAITKFEKV
;
A
#
# COMPACT_ATOMS: atom_id res chain seq x y z
N MET A 1 31.53 -4.48 11.86
CA MET A 1 32.16 -5.11 10.67
C MET A 1 31.17 -5.00 9.54
N ILE A 2 31.53 -4.31 8.45
CA ILE A 2 30.68 -4.18 7.25
C ILE A 2 30.74 -5.52 6.52
N LYS A 3 29.59 -6.11 6.20
CA LYS A 3 29.52 -7.37 5.43
C LYS A 3 29.30 -7.03 3.95
N THR A 4 29.99 -7.77 3.09
CA THR A 4 29.85 -7.63 1.65
C THR A 4 28.65 -8.44 1.18
N LEU A 5 27.81 -7.85 0.33
CA LEU A 5 26.68 -8.54 -0.30
C LEU A 5 26.95 -8.65 -1.79
N GLU A 6 27.13 -9.88 -2.27
CA GLU A 6 27.07 -10.16 -3.71
C GLU A 6 25.61 -10.20 -4.11
N VAL A 7 25.08 -9.03 -4.46
CA VAL A 7 23.76 -8.92 -5.07
C VAL A 7 23.95 -9.13 -6.56
N SER A 8 23.40 -10.22 -7.12
CA SER A 8 23.02 -10.15 -8.52
C SER A 8 21.72 -9.33 -8.54
N LEU A 9 21.75 -8.15 -9.17
CA LEU A 9 20.51 -7.50 -9.57
C LEU A 9 19.84 -8.45 -10.58
N GLY A 10 18.99 -9.32 -10.09
CA GLY A 10 18.31 -10.30 -10.91
C GLY A 10 17.40 -9.56 -11.87
N GLN A 11 17.68 -9.67 -13.16
CA GLN A 11 16.64 -9.51 -14.17
C GLN A 11 15.64 -10.63 -13.89
N VAL A 12 14.43 -10.29 -13.45
CA VAL A 12 13.39 -11.30 -13.22
C VAL A 12 13.10 -11.96 -14.57
N GLY A 13 13.40 -13.24 -14.70
CA GLY A 13 13.05 -14.03 -15.87
C GLY A 13 11.53 -14.00 -16.11
N VAL A 14 11.14 -13.66 -17.34
CA VAL A 14 9.83 -13.72 -18.04
C VAL A 14 8.57 -13.17 -17.34
N LEU A 15 8.58 -12.90 -16.03
CA LEU A 15 7.49 -12.20 -15.33
C LEU A 15 7.77 -10.70 -15.14
N SER A 16 8.91 -10.21 -15.61
CA SER A 16 9.19 -8.78 -15.75
C SER A 16 8.85 -8.33 -17.17
N LEU A 17 7.66 -7.76 -17.36
CA LEU A 17 7.40 -6.86 -18.48
C LEU A 17 7.43 -5.41 -17.96
N LEU A 18 8.61 -4.80 -18.16
CA LEU A 18 8.89 -3.38 -18.44
C LEU A 18 8.81 -2.34 -17.29
N ASP A 19 10.03 -1.91 -16.92
CA ASP A 19 10.61 -0.72 -16.23
C ASP A 19 9.79 0.58 -16.01
N PRO A 20 10.14 1.45 -15.02
CA PRO A 20 11.51 1.94 -14.76
C PRO A 20 11.98 1.83 -13.27
N PRO A 21 13.14 2.42 -12.92
CA PRO A 21 14.25 1.78 -12.21
C PRO A 21 13.94 1.40 -10.75
N GLN A 22 13.62 0.12 -10.55
CA GLN A 22 14.34 -0.83 -9.69
C GLN A 22 15.00 -0.28 -8.41
N VAL A 23 14.21 0.03 -7.38
CA VAL A 23 14.66 -0.39 -6.03
C VAL A 23 14.42 -1.90 -5.98
N GLY A 24 15.36 -2.66 -6.54
CA GLY A 24 15.36 -4.10 -6.39
C GLY A 24 15.52 -4.42 -4.91
N VAL A 25 14.70 -5.30 -4.37
CA VAL A 25 15.02 -5.92 -3.08
C VAL A 25 16.31 -6.72 -3.30
N PRO A 26 17.32 -6.59 -2.43
CA PRO A 26 18.52 -7.41 -2.55
C PRO A 26 18.15 -8.89 -2.65
N VAL A 27 18.42 -9.51 -3.79
CA VAL A 27 18.15 -10.93 -4.02
C VAL A 27 19.33 -11.70 -3.48
N VAL A 28 19.05 -12.60 -2.53
CA VAL A 28 20.05 -13.44 -1.89
C VAL A 28 19.88 -14.85 -2.42
N ALA A 29 20.99 -15.54 -2.70
CA ALA A 29 20.95 -16.92 -3.18
C ALA A 29 20.16 -17.83 -2.21
N PRO A 30 19.32 -18.75 -2.72
CA PRO A 30 18.61 -19.70 -1.87
C PRO A 30 19.56 -20.45 -0.94
N GLY A 31 19.23 -20.51 0.35
CA GLY A 31 20.04 -21.20 1.38
C GLY A 31 21.04 -20.32 2.13
N VAL A 32 21.17 -19.04 1.79
CA VAL A 32 21.98 -18.09 2.56
C VAL A 32 21.20 -17.55 3.76
N VAL A 33 21.71 -17.80 4.97
CA VAL A 33 21.17 -17.21 6.20
C VAL A 33 21.88 -15.88 6.45
N LEU A 34 21.17 -14.78 6.27
CA LEU A 34 21.68 -13.45 6.59
C LEU A 34 21.44 -13.12 8.07
N ALA A 35 22.37 -12.41 8.68
CA ALA A 35 22.25 -11.91 10.06
C ALA A 35 21.93 -10.43 10.02
N SER A 36 21.19 -9.90 11.00
CA SER A 36 20.90 -8.47 11.03
C SER A 36 22.18 -7.64 10.98
N GLY A 37 22.17 -6.56 10.18
CA GLY A 37 23.34 -5.70 10.01
C GLY A 37 23.38 -4.97 8.68
N TYR A 38 24.45 -4.21 8.50
CA TYR A 38 24.68 -3.44 7.28
C TYR A 38 25.38 -4.25 6.20
N TYR A 39 24.85 -4.13 5.00
CA TYR A 39 25.29 -4.78 3.77
C TYR A 39 25.49 -3.71 2.71
N THR A 40 26.65 -3.73 2.06
CA THR A 40 26.92 -2.85 0.91
C THR A 40 26.70 -3.64 -0.37
N GLU A 41 25.87 -3.10 -1.26
CA GLU A 41 25.67 -3.65 -2.59
C GLU A 41 26.85 -3.26 -3.49
N GLN A 42 27.43 -4.26 -4.18
CA GLN A 42 28.73 -4.10 -4.84
C GLN A 42 28.68 -3.27 -6.14
N THR A 43 27.55 -3.20 -6.83
CA THR A 43 27.44 -2.54 -8.16
C THR A 43 27.27 -1.02 -8.04
N THR A 44 26.45 -0.59 -7.09
CA THR A 44 26.03 0.79 -6.84
C THR A 44 26.71 1.41 -5.62
N GLY A 45 27.28 0.58 -4.74
CA GLY A 45 27.83 1.01 -3.46
C GLY A 45 26.76 1.40 -2.43
N GLN A 46 25.48 1.14 -2.72
CA GLN A 46 24.37 1.48 -1.83
C GLN A 46 24.44 0.68 -0.53
N LEU A 47 24.27 1.38 0.59
CA LEU A 47 24.20 0.77 1.91
C LEU A 47 22.76 0.37 2.24
N TYR A 48 22.60 -0.90 2.60
CA TYR A 48 21.36 -1.48 3.07
C TYR A 48 21.53 -2.01 4.50
N TYR A 49 20.47 -1.97 5.29
CA TYR A 49 20.39 -2.69 6.56
C TYR A 49 19.40 -3.84 6.39
N TYR A 50 19.80 -5.05 6.80
CA TYR A 50 18.91 -6.20 6.87
C TYR A 50 18.55 -6.46 8.33
N ASP A 51 17.28 -6.74 8.59
CA ASP A 51 16.80 -7.21 9.88
C ASP A 51 16.30 -8.66 9.75
N ALA A 52 17.11 -9.60 10.22
CA ALA A 52 16.80 -11.03 10.16
C ALA A 52 15.61 -11.44 11.05
N VAL A 53 15.24 -10.64 12.06
CA VAL A 53 14.07 -10.94 12.91
C VAL A 53 12.78 -10.70 12.14
N ASN A 54 12.77 -9.64 11.33
CA ASN A 54 11.60 -9.19 10.57
C ASN A 54 11.68 -9.55 9.08
N ASP A 55 12.76 -10.22 8.65
CA ASP A 55 13.09 -10.51 7.25
C ASP A 55 12.96 -9.28 6.33
N GLN A 56 13.47 -8.14 6.81
CA GLN A 56 13.21 -6.83 6.21
C GLN A 56 14.49 -6.12 5.80
N TRP A 57 14.50 -5.57 4.59
CA TRP A 57 15.54 -4.68 4.12
C TRP A 57 15.19 -3.22 4.36
N TYR A 58 16.20 -2.40 4.58
CA TYR A 58 16.13 -0.95 4.72
C TYR A 58 17.25 -0.33 3.88
N TYR A 59 17.05 0.86 3.30
CA TYR A 59 18.13 1.65 2.72
C TYR A 59 18.52 2.80 3.64
N TYR A 60 19.80 3.16 3.60
CA TYR A 60 20.31 4.34 4.29
C TYR A 60 20.40 5.51 3.31
N ALA A 61 19.75 6.63 3.64
CA ALA A 61 19.85 7.87 2.89
C ALA A 61 19.84 9.07 3.83
N ALA A 62 20.72 10.05 3.57
CA ALA A 62 20.78 11.33 4.28
C ALA A 62 20.84 11.23 5.83
N GLY A 63 21.47 10.19 6.40
CA GLY A 63 21.56 10.02 7.86
C GLY A 63 20.51 9.10 8.47
N TYR A 64 19.50 8.68 7.70
CA TYR A 64 18.34 7.95 8.19
C TYR A 64 18.19 6.58 7.51
N ILE A 65 17.56 5.64 8.21
CA ILE A 65 17.24 4.30 7.72
C ILE A 65 15.77 4.29 7.32
N TYR A 66 15.48 3.91 6.08
CA TYR A 66 14.13 3.82 5.53
C TYR A 66 13.82 2.37 5.14
N PRO A 67 12.66 1.81 5.53
CA PRO A 67 12.29 0.46 5.12
C PRO A 67 12.19 0.38 3.59
N LEU A 68 12.86 -0.61 3.01
CA LEU A 68 13.02 -0.76 1.56
C LEU A 68 11.71 -1.17 0.85
N ALA A 69 10.81 -1.83 1.57
CA ALA A 69 9.51 -2.24 1.05
C ALA A 69 8.54 -2.51 2.20
N ILE A 70 7.33 -1.95 2.13
CA ILE A 70 6.16 -2.60 2.74
C ILE A 70 5.79 -3.71 1.77
N SER A 71 5.52 -4.92 2.26
CA SER A 71 5.29 -6.06 1.36
C SER A 71 4.01 -5.88 0.54
N TRP A 72 4.02 -6.37 -0.70
CA TRP A 72 2.81 -6.52 -1.51
C TRP A 72 2.16 -7.86 -1.20
N LYS A 73 0.87 -7.88 -0.86
CA LYS A 73 0.10 -9.10 -0.60
C LYS A 73 -1.22 -9.08 -1.37
N PRO A 74 -1.77 -10.24 -1.77
CA PRO A 74 -3.10 -10.27 -2.35
C PRO A 74 -4.11 -9.73 -1.35
N SER A 75 -5.14 -9.04 -1.86
CA SER A 75 -6.27 -8.60 -1.05
C SER A 75 -6.83 -9.78 -0.22
N PRO A 76 -7.13 -9.57 1.08
CA PRO A 76 -7.76 -10.60 1.92
C PRO A 76 -9.25 -10.79 1.58
N SER A 77 -9.75 -10.15 0.54
CA SER A 77 -11.14 -10.21 0.08
C SER A 77 -11.19 -10.18 -1.45
N PRO A 78 -12.26 -10.71 -2.07
CA PRO A 78 -12.47 -10.53 -3.51
C PRO A 78 -12.42 -9.05 -3.88
N LYS A 79 -11.88 -8.76 -5.08
CA LYS A 79 -11.87 -7.41 -5.64
C LYS A 79 -13.30 -6.86 -5.71
N ILE A 80 -13.47 -5.60 -5.31
CA ILE A 80 -14.77 -4.95 -5.20
C ILE A 80 -14.93 -3.91 -6.31
N ASP A 81 -16.01 -4.01 -7.08
CA ASP A 81 -16.40 -2.97 -8.03
C ASP A 81 -17.02 -1.78 -7.27
N LEU A 82 -16.56 -0.57 -7.55
CA LEU A 82 -16.98 0.65 -6.86
C LEU A 82 -17.28 1.77 -7.85
N VAL A 83 -18.38 2.50 -7.62
CA VAL A 83 -18.69 3.74 -8.34
C VAL A 83 -18.48 4.96 -7.45
N ALA A 84 -18.47 6.15 -8.05
CA ALA A 84 -18.44 7.41 -7.33
C ALA A 84 -19.55 7.48 -6.26
N GLY A 85 -19.19 7.89 -5.04
CA GLY A 85 -20.09 7.98 -3.89
C GLY A 85 -20.18 6.71 -3.05
N ASP A 86 -19.71 5.55 -3.53
CA ASP A 86 -19.63 4.34 -2.72
C ASP A 86 -18.67 4.50 -1.53
N LYS A 87 -18.82 3.62 -0.54
CA LYS A 87 -17.91 3.55 0.61
C LYS A 87 -17.09 2.27 0.58
N LEU A 88 -15.79 2.40 0.42
CA LEU A 88 -14.84 1.31 0.67
C LEU A 88 -14.49 1.27 2.16
N ARG A 89 -14.91 0.21 2.85
CA ARG A 89 -14.66 0.01 4.28
C ARG A 89 -13.39 -0.80 4.53
N PHE A 90 -12.44 -0.20 5.22
CA PHE A 90 -11.25 -0.85 5.76
C PHE A 90 -11.55 -1.38 7.16
N ASN A 91 -11.85 -2.67 7.28
CA ASN A 91 -12.02 -3.32 8.58
C ASN A 91 -10.65 -3.56 9.23
N LEU A 92 -10.48 -3.04 10.44
CA LEU A 92 -9.21 -3.05 11.16
C LEU A 92 -9.24 -4.04 12.32
N THR A 93 -8.17 -4.82 12.42
CA THR A 93 -7.88 -5.73 13.52
C THR A 93 -6.43 -5.52 13.93
N PHE A 94 -6.19 -5.25 15.21
CA PHE A 94 -4.85 -5.03 15.75
C PHE A 94 -4.80 -5.42 17.22
N LYS A 95 -3.61 -5.72 17.75
CA LYS A 95 -3.42 -5.93 19.19
C LYS A 95 -2.92 -4.63 19.83
N TYR A 96 -3.43 -4.30 21.02
CA TYR A 96 -2.98 -3.14 21.78
C TYR A 96 -2.72 -3.50 23.25
N MET A 97 -1.67 -2.88 23.81
CA MET A 97 -1.32 -2.87 25.24
C MET A 97 -0.74 -1.50 25.56
N GLY A 98 -1.21 -0.85 26.62
CA GLY A 98 -0.79 0.49 27.00
C GLY A 98 -1.91 1.34 27.63
N PRO A 99 -1.63 2.61 27.95
CA PRO A 99 -2.61 3.56 28.47
C PRO A 99 -3.71 3.87 27.44
N ALA A 100 -4.79 4.54 27.86
CA ALA A 100 -5.80 5.00 26.92
C ALA A 100 -5.17 5.98 25.91
N VAL A 101 -5.48 5.80 24.62
CA VAL A 101 -4.80 6.52 23.55
C VAL A 101 -5.74 6.81 22.39
N THR A 102 -5.58 7.96 21.74
CA THR A 102 -6.20 8.25 20.45
C THR A 102 -5.14 8.23 19.37
N ARG A 103 -5.41 7.50 18.28
CA ARG A 103 -4.50 7.36 17.13
C ARG A 103 -5.22 7.65 15.83
N LYS A 104 -4.49 8.26 14.89
CA LYS A 104 -4.97 8.55 13.54
C LYS A 104 -4.61 7.38 12.62
N PHE A 105 -5.63 6.70 12.12
CA PHE A 105 -5.48 5.66 11.10
C PHE A 105 -5.69 6.31 9.74
N TYR A 106 -4.70 6.14 8.87
CA TYR A 106 -4.68 6.61 7.50
C TYR A 106 -4.85 5.43 6.58
N VAL A 107 -5.86 5.48 5.71
CA VAL A 107 -6.04 4.51 4.64
C VAL A 107 -5.86 5.20 3.31
N ALA A 108 -5.29 4.49 2.36
CA ALA A 108 -5.11 4.97 1.00
C ALA A 108 -5.43 3.86 0.01
N VAL A 109 -6.03 4.25 -1.10
CA VAL A 109 -6.07 3.49 -2.34
C VAL A 109 -5.07 4.11 -3.32
N GLY A 110 -4.46 3.29 -4.15
CA GLY A 110 -3.42 3.71 -5.07
C GLY A 110 -3.17 2.71 -6.18
N ILE A 111 -2.05 2.92 -6.87
CA ILE A 111 -1.63 2.13 -8.03
C ILE A 111 -1.59 0.64 -7.66
N ASN A 112 -2.30 -0.18 -8.43
CA ASN A 112 -2.28 -1.63 -8.32
C ASN A 112 -1.07 -2.26 -9.04
N LYS A 113 0.14 -1.93 -8.57
CA LYS A 113 1.40 -2.44 -9.13
C LYS A 113 2.24 -3.07 -8.03
N THR A 114 2.51 -4.36 -8.13
CA THR A 114 3.24 -5.15 -7.12
C THR A 114 4.76 -4.90 -7.06
N SER A 115 5.20 -3.73 -7.52
CA SER A 115 6.62 -3.34 -7.55
C SER A 115 6.79 -1.83 -7.39
N GLY A 116 7.88 -1.44 -6.73
CA GLY A 116 8.21 -0.04 -6.48
C GLY A 116 7.49 0.54 -5.26
N THR A 117 7.44 1.87 -5.20
CA THR A 117 6.73 2.60 -4.15
C THR A 117 5.23 2.58 -4.40
N PHE A 118 4.45 2.66 -3.32
CA PHE A 118 3.00 2.80 -3.42
C PHE A 118 2.65 4.21 -3.89
N GLY A 119 2.17 4.35 -5.12
CA GLY A 119 1.63 5.60 -5.64
C GLY A 119 0.20 5.77 -5.17
N GLU A 120 0.00 6.56 -4.12
CA GLU A 120 -1.34 6.91 -3.66
C GLU A 120 -2.09 7.71 -4.72
N TRP A 121 -3.33 7.32 -4.99
CA TRP A 121 -4.21 8.06 -5.87
C TRP A 121 -4.66 9.35 -5.20
N THR A 122 -4.74 10.44 -5.98
CA THR A 122 -5.16 11.74 -5.45
C THR A 122 -6.62 11.64 -4.99
N ASP A 123 -6.94 12.19 -3.82
CA ASP A 123 -8.29 12.14 -3.20
C ASP A 123 -8.81 10.76 -2.76
N PHE A 124 -8.04 9.69 -2.98
CA PHE A 124 -8.36 8.31 -2.56
C PHE A 124 -7.75 7.96 -1.19
N THR A 125 -7.73 8.94 -0.28
CA THR A 125 -7.11 8.80 1.03
C THR A 125 -8.03 9.39 2.11
N VAL A 126 -8.02 8.80 3.30
CA VAL A 126 -8.79 9.33 4.43
C VAL A 126 -8.13 8.98 5.75
N THR A 127 -8.25 9.90 6.71
CA THR A 127 -7.79 9.70 8.08
C THR A 127 -8.96 9.64 9.05
N LYS A 128 -8.94 8.68 9.97
CA LYS A 128 -9.88 8.58 11.08
C LYS A 128 -9.17 8.46 12.42
N SER A 129 -9.61 9.24 13.39
CA SER A 129 -9.13 9.10 14.79
C SER A 129 -9.91 8.00 15.48
N ILE A 130 -9.20 7.04 16.07
CA ILE A 130 -9.78 5.93 16.84
C ILE A 130 -9.24 6.01 18.26
N THR A 131 -10.14 6.05 19.24
CA THR A 131 -9.80 6.01 20.66
C THR A 131 -9.79 4.57 21.13
N ILE A 132 -8.65 4.17 21.70
CA ILE A 132 -8.38 2.83 22.20
C ILE A 132 -8.29 2.94 23.73
N PRO A 133 -9.12 2.21 24.50
CA PRO A 133 -9.04 2.23 25.95
C PRO A 133 -7.74 1.57 26.42
N ALA A 134 -7.36 1.86 27.67
CA ALA A 134 -6.20 1.22 28.28
C ALA A 134 -6.33 -0.31 28.29
N LYS A 135 -5.22 -1.00 28.05
CA LYS A 135 -5.11 -2.46 28.07
C LYS A 135 -3.82 -2.87 28.79
N GLU A 136 -3.96 -3.69 29.83
CA GLU A 136 -2.82 -4.16 30.63
C GLU A 136 -2.05 -5.31 29.99
N THR A 137 -2.69 -6.06 29.08
CA THR A 137 -2.08 -7.15 28.31
C THR A 137 -2.39 -7.00 26.82
N PRO A 138 -1.59 -7.60 25.91
CA PRO A 138 -1.83 -7.52 24.47
C PRO A 138 -3.21 -8.07 24.11
N THR A 139 -4.16 -7.17 23.88
CA THR A 139 -5.56 -7.49 23.64
C THR A 139 -5.89 -7.28 22.17
N LEU A 140 -6.50 -8.28 21.53
CA LEU A 140 -7.01 -8.13 20.17
C LEU A 140 -8.19 -7.16 20.17
N ILE A 141 -8.08 -6.10 19.37
CA ILE A 141 -9.12 -5.12 19.09
C ILE A 141 -9.70 -5.44 17.71
N THR A 142 -11.03 -5.55 17.66
CA THR A 142 -11.81 -5.81 16.43
C THR A 142 -12.96 -4.82 16.31
N GLY A 143 -13.66 -4.85 15.17
CA GLY A 143 -14.82 -3.99 14.92
C GLY A 143 -14.48 -2.52 14.65
N GLN A 144 -13.20 -2.17 14.60
CA GLN A 144 -12.74 -0.86 14.19
C GLN A 144 -12.72 -0.78 12.66
N TYR A 145 -13.03 0.38 12.11
CA TYR A 145 -13.06 0.56 10.66
C TYR A 145 -12.80 2.01 10.25
N VAL A 146 -12.32 2.19 9.02
CA VAL A 146 -12.25 3.48 8.32
C VAL A 146 -13.01 3.35 7.01
N ASP A 147 -13.90 4.31 6.71
CA ASP A 147 -14.62 4.35 5.45
C ASP A 147 -13.98 5.41 4.54
N LEU A 148 -13.50 4.98 3.38
CA LEU A 148 -13.12 5.86 2.28
C LEU A 148 -14.34 6.04 1.37
N ILE A 149 -14.76 7.29 1.16
CA ILE A 149 -15.78 7.61 0.16
C ILE A 149 -15.06 7.68 -1.18
N ILE A 150 -15.53 6.93 -2.17
CA ILE A 150 -14.99 6.96 -3.52
C ILE A 150 -15.32 8.33 -4.12
N PRO A 151 -14.32 9.17 -4.42
CA PRO A 151 -14.55 10.52 -4.88
C PRO A 151 -15.35 10.49 -6.18
N ALA A 152 -16.28 11.42 -6.32
CA ALA A 152 -16.85 11.76 -7.61
C ALA A 152 -15.83 12.66 -8.30
N GLY A 153 -15.16 12.18 -9.34
CA GLY A 153 -14.25 13.00 -10.11
C GLY A 153 -14.94 13.60 -11.34
N GLU A 154 -14.74 14.91 -11.50
CA GLU A 154 -14.60 15.57 -12.80
C GLU A 154 -13.13 16.03 -12.98
N ALA A 155 -12.19 15.43 -12.23
CA ALA A 155 -10.80 15.86 -12.26
C ALA A 155 -10.06 15.22 -13.44
N ILE A 156 -9.14 15.96 -14.04
CA ILE A 156 -8.32 15.60 -15.22
C ILE A 156 -7.48 14.29 -15.05
N TRP A 157 -7.49 13.68 -13.85
CA TRP A 157 -6.73 12.50 -13.44
C TRP A 157 -7.61 11.40 -12.86
N ASP A 158 -8.86 11.35 -13.30
CA ASP A 158 -9.86 10.48 -12.70
C ASP A 158 -9.54 8.99 -12.90
N HIS A 159 -9.68 8.22 -11.84
CA HIS A 159 -9.42 6.78 -11.87
C HIS A 159 -10.67 6.07 -12.40
N HIS A 160 -10.75 5.89 -13.72
CA HIS A 160 -11.90 5.29 -14.40
C HIS A 160 -11.52 3.98 -15.07
N GLY A 161 -12.06 2.87 -14.56
CA GLY A 161 -11.78 1.53 -15.07
C GLY A 161 -10.44 0.98 -14.59
N GLU A 162 -9.84 1.59 -13.56
CA GLU A 162 -8.57 1.16 -12.98
C GLU A 162 -8.79 0.26 -11.76
N ASP A 163 -7.90 -0.72 -11.61
CA ASP A 163 -7.83 -1.51 -10.39
C ASP A 163 -6.97 -0.77 -9.34
N GLY A 164 -7.45 -0.74 -8.11
CA GLY A 164 -6.79 -0.09 -6.98
C GLY A 164 -6.22 -1.10 -5.99
N ALA A 165 -4.99 -0.84 -5.55
CA ALA A 165 -4.42 -1.45 -4.35
C ALA A 165 -4.69 -0.57 -3.13
N ALA A 166 -4.56 -1.10 -1.92
CA ALA A 166 -4.82 -0.34 -0.71
C ALA A 166 -3.95 -0.73 0.48
N TYR A 167 -3.76 0.19 1.41
CA TYR A 167 -3.09 -0.08 2.69
C TYR A 167 -3.63 0.80 3.83
N CYS A 168 -3.27 0.46 5.05
CA CYS A 168 -3.54 1.27 6.24
C CYS A 168 -2.27 1.50 7.06
N LYS A 169 -2.08 2.70 7.62
CA LYS A 169 -1.03 3.01 8.59
C LYS A 169 -1.56 3.84 9.76
N ILE A 170 -0.91 3.73 10.91
CA ILE A 170 -1.09 4.63 12.04
C ILE A 170 -0.14 5.81 11.83
N LEU A 171 -0.67 7.02 11.81
CA LEU A 171 0.12 8.25 11.78
C LEU A 171 0.64 8.55 13.19
N ASP A 172 1.70 7.85 13.60
CA ASP A 172 2.38 8.03 14.88
C ASP A 172 3.89 7.73 14.73
N GLY A 173 4.67 8.79 14.44
CA GLY A 173 6.12 8.70 14.20
C GLY A 173 6.51 8.43 12.74
N PHE A 174 7.81 8.44 12.47
CA PHE A 174 8.37 8.36 11.11
C PHE A 174 8.57 6.93 10.59
N THR A 175 8.62 5.93 11.48
CA THR A 175 8.96 4.55 11.10
C THR A 175 7.70 3.70 10.94
N LEU A 176 7.53 3.11 9.75
CA LEU A 176 6.49 2.13 9.48
C LEU A 176 7.06 0.71 9.62
N ILE A 177 6.38 -0.13 10.40
CA ILE A 177 6.68 -1.52 10.68
C ILE A 177 5.42 -2.32 10.38
N GLU A 178 5.51 -3.19 9.36
CA GLU A 178 4.40 -4.04 8.94
C GLU A 178 3.92 -4.92 10.10
N GLY A 179 2.60 -5.01 10.27
CA GLY A 179 1.97 -5.78 11.34
C GLY A 179 1.96 -5.09 12.71
N GLN A 180 2.64 -3.95 12.86
CA GLN A 180 2.60 -3.15 14.09
C GLN A 180 1.86 -1.83 13.90
N ASN A 181 2.31 -1.01 12.95
CA ASN A 181 1.74 0.32 12.70
C ASN A 181 1.45 0.59 11.22
N CYS A 182 1.68 -0.38 10.33
CA CYS A 182 1.12 -0.41 8.98
C CYS A 182 0.73 -1.83 8.56
N THR A 183 -0.14 -1.92 7.57
CA THR A 183 -0.41 -3.16 6.85
C THR A 183 0.57 -3.34 5.69
N PRO A 184 0.64 -4.54 5.10
CA PRO A 184 1.08 -4.70 3.73
C PRO A 184 0.31 -3.79 2.76
N GLN A 185 0.84 -3.65 1.55
CA GLN A 185 0.14 -3.08 0.40
C GLN A 185 -0.67 -4.20 -0.25
N TYR A 186 -2.00 -4.14 -0.12
CA TYR A 186 -2.89 -5.14 -0.67
C TYR A 186 -3.20 -4.82 -2.13
N TYR A 187 -2.82 -5.68 -3.06
CA TYR A 187 -3.18 -5.56 -4.47
C TYR A 187 -4.54 -6.21 -4.76
N ASP A 188 -5.18 -5.81 -5.86
CA ASP A 188 -6.52 -6.25 -6.29
C ASP A 188 -7.63 -6.00 -5.26
N VAL A 189 -7.63 -4.83 -4.63
CA VAL A 189 -8.63 -4.47 -3.60
C VAL A 189 -9.94 -4.00 -4.24
N CYS A 190 -9.86 -3.13 -5.23
CA CYS A 190 -11.05 -2.59 -5.89
C CYS A 190 -10.85 -2.39 -7.40
N HIS A 191 -11.96 -2.22 -8.10
CA HIS A 191 -12.03 -1.75 -9.48
C HIS A 191 -12.96 -0.53 -9.51
N ILE A 192 -12.49 0.61 -10.03
CA ILE A 192 -13.33 1.80 -10.13
C ILE A 192 -14.14 1.73 -11.41
N VAL A 193 -15.44 1.51 -11.30
CA VAL A 193 -16.36 1.46 -12.43
C VAL A 193 -16.58 2.89 -12.92
N PRO A 194 -16.29 3.19 -14.21
CA PRO A 194 -16.58 4.51 -14.78
C PRO A 194 -18.06 4.86 -14.64
N ALA A 195 -18.36 6.13 -14.35
CA ALA A 195 -19.73 6.60 -14.38
C ALA A 195 -20.27 6.49 -15.82
N ALA A 196 -21.18 5.55 -16.06
CA ALA A 196 -21.90 5.47 -17.32
C ALA A 196 -23.11 6.41 -17.27
N GLY A 197 -23.19 7.35 -18.21
CA GLY A 197 -24.42 8.12 -18.40
C GLY A 197 -25.56 7.20 -18.81
N GLU A 198 -26.74 7.41 -18.24
CA GLU A 198 -27.96 6.67 -18.61
C GLU A 198 -28.87 7.55 -19.48
N PHE A 199 -29.32 7.04 -20.62
CA PHE A 199 -30.41 7.65 -21.35
C PHE A 199 -31.72 7.30 -20.66
N THR A 200 -32.29 8.23 -19.90
CA THR A 200 -33.61 8.03 -19.28
C THR A 200 -34.74 8.25 -20.27
N GLU A 201 -34.52 9.07 -21.30
CA GLU A 201 -35.48 9.37 -22.36
C GLU A 201 -34.77 9.51 -23.71
N PHE A 202 -35.32 8.88 -24.76
CA PHE A 202 -34.82 8.99 -26.13
C PHE A 202 -36.01 8.92 -27.09
N ALA A 203 -36.32 10.02 -27.78
CA ALA A 203 -37.47 10.11 -28.68
C ALA A 203 -37.20 11.02 -29.87
N ILE A 204 -37.72 10.64 -31.04
CA ILE A 204 -37.86 11.53 -32.19
C ILE A 204 -39.08 12.42 -31.94
N THR A 205 -38.88 13.72 -31.79
CA THR A 205 -39.96 14.66 -31.45
C THR A 205 -40.68 15.24 -32.67
N LYS A 206 -40.03 15.26 -33.84
CA LYS A 206 -40.60 15.77 -35.10
C LYS A 206 -39.87 15.21 -36.32
N PHE A 207 -40.61 14.97 -37.40
CA PHE A 207 -40.05 14.89 -38.74
C PHE A 207 -40.41 16.16 -39.49
N GLU A 208 -39.44 16.77 -40.16
CA GLU A 208 -39.68 17.97 -40.97
C GLU A 208 -39.01 17.86 -42.34
N LYS A 209 -39.61 18.54 -43.32
CA LYS A 209 -39.07 18.66 -44.66
C LYS A 209 -38.13 19.87 -44.68
N VAL A 210 -36.87 19.63 -45.05
CA VAL A 210 -35.88 20.64 -45.44
C VAL A 210 -35.84 20.81 -46.95
#